data_AF-A0A7J4EP35-F1
#
_entry.id   AF-A0A7J4EP35-F1
#
_cell.length_a   1.000
_cell.length_b   1.000
_cell.length_c   1.000
_cell.angle_alpha   90.00
_cell.angle_beta   90.00
_cell.angle_gamma   90.00
#
_symmetry.space_group_name_H-M   'P 1'
#
loop_
_entity.id
_entity.type
_entity.pdbx_description
1 polymer ?
#
loop_
_entity_poly.entity_id
_entity_poly.type
_entity_poly.pdbx_seq_one_letter_code
_entity_poly.pdbx_strand_id
1 'polypeptide(L)' 'MYYKKIILTRHARTRLWRIGGEDIRHLIKTGKVIRAVKKEGEVGTIKSKFGKKDVFIEFTIRKSVMYIITLKTR' A
#
# COMPACT_ATOMS: atom_id res chain seq x y z
N MET A 1 7.34 -14.26 -1.07
CA MET A 1 8.06 -13.16 -0.39
C MET A 1 7.18 -12.61 0.71
N TYR A 2 7.45 -12.95 1.97
CA TYR A 2 6.73 -12.41 3.13
C TYR A 2 7.53 -11.22 3.69
N TYR A 3 6.93 -10.03 3.70
CA TYR A 3 7.59 -8.80 4.17
C TYR A 3 7.63 -8.77 5.71
N LYS A 4 8.84 -8.61 6.27
CA LYS A 4 9.12 -8.76 7.71
C LYS A 4 8.72 -7.53 8.55
N LYS A 5 8.51 -6.36 7.94
CA LYS A 5 8.14 -5.10 8.63
C LYS A 5 7.51 -4.10 7.66
N ILE A 6 6.30 -3.63 7.94
CA ILE A 6 5.62 -2.55 7.20
C ILE A 6 5.79 -1.27 8.04
N ILE A 7 6.59 -0.32 7.58
CA ILE A 7 6.75 0.98 8.24
C ILE A 7 5.96 2.01 7.43
N LEU A 8 4.80 2.39 7.97
CA LEU A 8 3.93 3.40 7.38
C LEU A 8 4.58 4.79 7.57
N THR A 9 5.47 5.16 6.66
CA THR A 9 6.10 6.49 6.70
C THR A 9 5.27 7.45 5.85
N ARG A 10 4.71 8.46 6.52
CA ARG A 10 3.70 9.39 6.02
C ARG A 10 4.30 10.36 4.98
N HIS A 11 3.94 10.20 3.70
CA HIS A 11 4.48 11.06 2.62
C HIS A 11 3.42 11.74 1.73
N ALA A 12 2.12 11.46 1.89
CA ALA A 12 1.08 12.02 0.99
C ALA A 12 -0.11 12.66 1.72
N ARG A 13 -0.52 13.82 1.20
CA ARG A 13 -1.60 14.70 1.67
C ARG A 13 -2.94 14.25 1.08
N THR A 14 -3.51 13.13 1.53
CA THR A 14 -4.81 12.62 1.03
C THR A 14 -5.83 12.48 2.16
N ARG A 15 -7.12 12.74 1.89
CA ARG A 15 -8.23 12.70 2.87
C ARG A 15 -8.53 11.30 3.45
N LEU A 16 -7.91 10.25 2.87
CA LEU A 16 -8.10 8.83 3.21
C LEU A 16 -7.27 8.33 4.39
N TRP A 17 -6.44 9.18 5.01
CA TRP A 17 -5.57 8.81 6.14
C TRP A 17 -6.32 8.71 7.50
N ARG A 18 -7.66 8.67 7.50
CA ARG A 18 -8.45 8.23 8.66
C ARG A 18 -8.50 6.70 8.81
N ILE A 19 -8.01 5.98 7.82
CA ILE A 19 -7.88 4.51 7.82
C ILE A 19 -6.75 4.13 8.79
N GLY A 20 -7.03 3.30 9.79
CA GLY A 20 -6.06 2.90 10.80
C GLY A 20 -4.91 2.08 10.21
N GLY A 21 -3.78 2.00 10.93
CA GLY A 21 -2.64 1.18 10.49
C GLY A 21 -3.00 -0.30 10.27
N GLU A 22 -3.95 -0.82 11.06
CA GLU A 22 -4.48 -2.17 10.93
C GLU A 22 -5.33 -2.36 9.67
N ASP A 23 -6.17 -1.39 9.32
CA ASP A 23 -6.96 -1.42 8.08
C ASP A 23 -6.06 -1.41 6.84
N ILE A 24 -5.00 -0.58 6.85
CA ILE A 24 -4.02 -0.56 5.76
C ILE A 24 -3.32 -1.91 5.64
N ARG A 25 -2.93 -2.51 6.77
CA ARG A 25 -2.33 -3.85 6.79
C ARG A 25 -3.30 -4.90 6.24
N HIS A 26 -4.57 -4.83 6.61
CA HIS A 26 -5.61 -5.68 6.08
C HIS A 26 -5.75 -5.52 4.57
N LEU A 27 -5.88 -4.28 4.07
CA LEU A 27 -6.00 -3.97 2.65
C LEU A 27 -4.81 -4.47 1.82
N ILE A 28 -3.59 -4.37 2.35
CA ILE A 28 -2.38 -4.90 1.71
C ILE A 28 -2.41 -6.42 1.68
N LYS A 29 -2.88 -7.07 2.76
CA LYS A 29 -2.93 -8.53 2.87
C LYS A 29 -4.00 -9.16 1.99
N THR A 30 -5.17 -8.54 1.88
CA THR A 30 -6.30 -9.03 1.09
C THR A 30 -6.31 -8.48 -0.34
N GLY A 31 -5.49 -7.47 -0.61
CA GLY A 31 -5.40 -6.85 -1.92
C GLY A 31 -4.69 -7.72 -2.96
N LYS A 32 -5.12 -7.57 -4.21
CA LYS A 32 -4.48 -8.19 -5.37
C LYS A 32 -3.32 -7.29 -5.84
N VAL A 33 -2.13 -7.87 -5.98
CA VAL A 33 -0.99 -7.17 -6.59
C VAL A 33 -1.27 -7.01 -8.09
N ILE A 34 -1.40 -5.75 -8.53
CA ILE A 34 -1.55 -5.41 -9.96
C ILE A 34 -0.19 -5.19 -10.60
N ARG A 35 0.73 -4.57 -9.85
CA ARG A 35 2.12 -4.36 -10.26
C ARG A 35 3.05 -4.74 -9.13
N ALA A 36 3.85 -5.78 -9.34
CA ALA A 36 4.88 -6.19 -8.39
C ALA A 36 6.12 -5.30 -8.52
N VAL A 37 6.76 -5.00 -7.39
CA VAL A 37 8.08 -4.37 -7.33
C VAL A 37 9.12 -5.44 -7.65
N LYS A 38 9.95 -5.25 -8.67
CA LYS A 38 11.02 -6.20 -9.04
C LYS A 38 12.39 -5.72 -8.58
N LYS A 39 12.59 -4.41 -8.50
CA LYS A 39 13.82 -3.76 -8.05
C LYS A 39 13.54 -2.74 -6.95
N GLU A 40 14.53 -2.53 -6.09
CA GLU A 40 14.45 -1.53 -5.04
C GLU A 40 14.23 -0.13 -5.62
N GLY A 41 13.30 0.64 -5.05
CA GLY A 41 12.91 1.96 -5.57
C GLY A 41 11.86 1.95 -6.69
N GLU A 42 11.49 0.80 -7.26
CA GLU A 42 10.33 0.73 -8.16
C GLU A 42 9.01 0.93 -7.42
N VAL A 43 8.00 1.36 -8.18
CA VAL A 43 6.63 1.54 -7.67
C VAL A 43 5.80 0.30 -8.00
N GLY A 44 5.30 -0.34 -6.96
CA GLY A 44 4.29 -1.38 -7.02
C GLY A 44 2.89 -0.82 -6.79
N THR A 45 1.90 -1.61 -7.20
CA THR A 45 0.49 -1.26 -7.04
C THR A 45 -0.29 -2.46 -6.56
N ILE A 46 -1.02 -2.28 -5.46
CA ILE A 46 -2.00 -3.24 -4.94
C ILE A 46 -3.39 -2.66 -5.17
N LYS A 47 -4.30 -3.44 -5.72
CA LYS A 47 -5.73 -3.14 -5.77
C LYS A 47 -6.43 -3.96 -4.69
N SER A 48 -7.09 -3.30 -3.77
CA SER A 48 -7.92 -3.91 -2.74
C SER A 48 -9.33 -3.33 -2.80
N LYS A 49 -10.24 -3.87 -2.00
CA LYS A 49 -11.60 -3.36 -1.86
C LYS A 49 -11.84 -2.92 -0.43
N PHE A 50 -12.46 -1.77 -0.26
CA PHE A 50 -12.93 -1.28 1.04
C PHE A 50 -14.41 -0.93 0.92
N GLY A 51 -15.26 -1.76 1.50
CA GLY A 51 -16.71 -1.71 1.24
C GLY A 51 -17.01 -1.92 -0.25
N LYS A 52 -17.69 -0.93 -0.86
CA LYS A 52 -18.04 -0.95 -2.30
C LYS A 52 -17.02 -0.24 -3.21
N LYS A 53 -15.96 0.33 -2.65
CA LYS A 53 -14.96 1.12 -3.39
C LYS A 53 -13.71 0.32 -3.68
N ASP A 54 -13.11 0.55 -4.84
CA ASP A 54 -11.81 -0.01 -5.17
C ASP A 54 -10.73 0.91 -4.60
N VAL A 55 -9.80 0.34 -3.83
CA VAL A 55 -8.65 1.05 -3.25
C VAL A 55 -7.40 0.64 -3.99
N PHE A 56 -6.64 1.60 -4.48
CA PHE A 56 -5.34 1.41 -5.11
C PHE A 56 -4.26 1.95 -4.18
N ILE A 57 -3.34 1.07 -3.81
CA ILE A 57 -2.21 1.36 -2.94
C ILE A 57 -0.95 1.36 -3.80
N GLU A 58 -0.39 2.53 -4.01
CA GLU A 58 0.93 2.69 -4.63
C GLU A 58 1.99 2.64 -3.53
N PHE A 59 2.96 1.77 -3.70
CA PHE A 59 4.03 1.56 -2.72
C PHE A 59 5.37 1.39 -3.40
N THR A 60 6.45 1.62 -2.67
CA THR A 60 7.81 1.24 -3.08
C THR A 60 8.47 0.44 -1.97
N ILE A 61 9.46 -0.37 -2.32
CA ILE A 61 10.27 -1.08 -1.34
C ILE A 61 11.66 -0.46 -1.37
N ARG A 62 12.15 -0.06 -0.19
CA ARG A 62 13.52 0.43 0.02
C ARG A 62 14.08 -0.19 1.29
N LYS A 63 15.32 -0.68 1.25
CA LYS A 63 15.97 -1.31 2.40
C LYS A 63 15.08 -2.36 3.11
N SER A 64 14.38 -3.19 2.33
CA SER A 64 13.40 -4.18 2.84
C SER A 64 12.20 -3.62 3.61
N VAL A 65 11.93 -2.31 3.50
CA VAL A 65 10.77 -1.63 4.08
C VAL A 65 9.82 -1.22 2.96
N MET A 66 8.54 -1.57 3.13
CA MET A 66 7.47 -1.15 2.23
C MET A 66 6.99 0.25 2.64
N TYR A 67 7.16 1.22 1.73
CA TYR A 67 6.71 2.60 1.88
C TYR A 67 5.45 2.80 1.03
N ILE A 68 4.37 3.22 1.66
CA ILE A 68 3.14 3.59 0.94
C ILE A 68 3.30 5.03 0.45
N ILE A 69 3.21 5.19 -0.86
CA ILE A 69 3.32 6.49 -1.52
C ILE A 69 1.93 7.13 -1.56
N THR A 70 0.94 6.39 -2.08
CA THR A 70 -0.41 6.93 -2.29
C THR A 70 -1.49 5.89 -2.03
N LEU A 71 -2.62 6.36 -1.50
CA LEU A 71 -3.88 5.64 -1.43
C LEU A 71 -4.91 6.37 -2.30
N LYS A 72 -5.35 5.73 -3.38
CA LYS A 72 -6.38 6.25 -4.30
C LYS A 72 -7.63 5.39 -4.16
N THR A 73 -8.81 5.99 -4.10
CA THR A 73 -10.08 5.27 -4.20
C THR A 73 -10.78 5.62 -5.50
N ARG A 74 -11.30 4.62 -6.19
CA ARG A 74 -12.22 4.80 -7.32
C ARG A 74 -13.57 4.19 -6.97
#